data_AF-A0A9P6ACX8-F1
#
_entry.id   AF-A0A9P6ACX8-F1
#
_cell.length_a   1.000
_cell.length_b   1.000
_cell.length_c   1.000
_cell.angle_alpha   90.00
_cell.angle_beta   90.00
_cell.angle_gamma   90.00
#
_symmetry.space_group_name_H-M   'P 1'
#
loop_
_entity.id
_entity.type
_entity.pdbx_description
1 polymer ?
#
loop_
_entity_poly.entity_id
_entity_poly.type
_entity_poly.pdbx_seq_one_letter_code
_entity_poly.pdbx_strand_id
1 'polypeptide(L)'
;MAIDLLEGKDKIHWVRHDLESILWVTVWYTARYHEGIETTRAFQVWRKADMFTLAEKKVYFLNTTDLYEPTAHFNTIAVWVGPLAELFLDARNVGKLLRYKVKHGGAQTSETFDLETLGGRITYKTFLGILGEE
;
A
#
# COMPACT_ATOMS: atom_id res chain seq x y z
N MET A 1 -3.17 -6.72 1.94
CA MET A 1 -2.15 -5.79 1.41
C MET A 1 -0.78 -6.29 1.84
N ALA A 2 0.30 -5.96 1.14
CA ALA A 2 1.67 -6.32 1.54
C ALA A 2 2.02 -5.85 2.97
N ILE A 3 1.47 -4.72 3.45
CA ILE A 3 1.55 -4.32 4.86
C ILE A 3 1.02 -5.44 5.78
N ASP A 4 -0.05 -6.13 5.39
CA ASP A 4 -0.61 -7.21 6.21
C ASP A 4 0.42 -8.33 6.40
N LEU A 5 1.27 -8.60 5.41
CA LEU A 5 2.30 -9.65 5.50
C LEU A 5 3.43 -9.31 6.48
N LEU A 6 3.57 -8.05 6.90
CA LEU A 6 4.59 -7.63 7.87
C LEU A 6 4.19 -7.97 9.31
N GLU A 7 2.90 -8.24 9.56
CA GLU A 7 2.35 -8.47 10.91
C GLU A 7 2.32 -9.95 11.32
N GLY A 8 2.81 -10.90 10.52
CA GLY A 8 2.83 -12.33 10.90
C GLY A 8 3.23 -13.31 9.78
N LYS A 9 3.62 -14.54 10.18
CA LYS A 9 4.19 -15.55 9.28
C LYS A 9 3.17 -16.41 8.51
N ASP A 10 1.91 -16.44 8.92
CA ASP A 10 0.90 -17.39 8.39
C ASP A 10 -0.26 -16.71 7.64
N LYS A 11 0.02 -15.65 6.87
CA LYS A 11 -1.02 -14.98 6.07
C LYS A 11 -1.03 -15.51 4.64
N ILE A 12 -2.22 -15.86 4.16
CA ILE A 12 -2.45 -16.21 2.75
C ILE A 12 -1.97 -15.05 1.87
N HIS A 13 -1.12 -15.37 0.89
CA HIS A 13 -0.66 -14.39 -0.09
C HIS A 13 -1.70 -14.25 -1.20
N TRP A 14 -2.21 -13.03 -1.41
CA TRP A 14 -3.15 -12.68 -2.46
C TRP A 14 -2.55 -11.66 -3.42
N VAL A 15 -3.05 -11.59 -4.66
CA VAL A 15 -2.58 -10.66 -5.71
C VAL A 15 -2.54 -9.19 -5.24
N ARG A 16 -3.49 -8.76 -4.39
CA ARG A 16 -3.47 -7.39 -3.84
C ARG A 16 -2.21 -7.05 -3.03
N HIS A 17 -1.46 -8.06 -2.57
CA HIS A 17 -0.18 -7.88 -1.89
C HIS A 17 0.92 -7.57 -2.90
N ASP A 18 0.94 -8.26 -4.04
CA ASP A 18 1.87 -7.97 -5.13
C ASP A 18 1.61 -6.56 -5.69
N LEU A 19 0.33 -6.20 -5.89
CA LEU A 19 -0.04 -4.85 -6.35
C LEU A 19 0.41 -3.74 -5.39
N GLU A 20 0.25 -3.93 -4.08
CA GLU A 20 0.79 -2.96 -3.10
C GLU A 20 2.32 -2.96 -3.09
N SER A 21 2.95 -4.11 -3.37
CA SER A 21 4.41 -4.19 -3.47
C SER A 21 4.95 -3.36 -4.63
N ILE A 22 4.22 -3.27 -5.74
CA ILE A 22 4.55 -2.36 -6.84
C ILE A 22 4.54 -0.90 -6.36
N LEU A 23 3.54 -0.46 -5.57
CA LEU A 23 3.57 0.88 -4.98
C LEU A 23 4.87 1.11 -4.18
N TRP A 24 5.25 0.17 -3.30
CA TRP A 24 6.46 0.32 -2.50
C TRP A 24 7.74 0.36 -3.32
N VAL A 25 7.82 -0.45 -4.39
CA VAL A 25 8.94 -0.42 -5.34
C VAL A 25 8.97 0.90 -6.10
N THR A 26 7.82 1.42 -6.55
CA THR A 26 7.73 2.70 -7.22
C THR A 26 8.20 3.82 -6.31
N VAL A 27 7.67 3.92 -5.09
CA VAL A 27 8.10 4.92 -4.09
C VAL A 27 9.60 4.84 -3.85
N TRP A 28 10.14 3.63 -3.69
CA TRP A 28 11.58 3.40 -3.55
C TRP A 28 12.37 3.88 -4.75
N TYR A 29 11.99 3.47 -5.95
CA TYR A 29 12.74 3.76 -7.15
C TYR A 29 12.74 5.26 -7.49
N THR A 30 11.60 5.93 -7.34
CA THR A 30 11.46 7.34 -7.73
C THR A 30 12.11 8.33 -6.76
N ALA A 31 12.23 7.98 -5.47
CA ALA A 31 12.76 8.86 -4.42
C ALA A 31 14.17 8.47 -3.91
N ARG A 32 14.74 7.34 -4.37
CA ARG A 32 16.02 6.84 -3.86
C ARG A 32 17.24 7.67 -4.30
N TYR A 33 17.26 8.21 -5.51
CA TYR A 33 18.47 8.83 -6.09
C TYR A 33 18.19 10.20 -6.68
N HIS A 34 18.92 11.22 -6.22
CA HIS A 34 18.96 12.54 -6.81
C HIS A 34 20.37 12.82 -7.33
N GLU A 35 20.52 13.06 -8.64
CA GLU A 35 21.81 13.34 -9.29
C GLU A 35 22.91 12.28 -9.01
N GLY A 36 22.50 11.00 -8.90
CA GLY A 36 23.40 9.89 -8.59
C GLY A 36 23.73 9.73 -7.09
N ILE A 37 23.15 10.56 -6.22
CA ILE A 37 23.32 10.51 -4.76
C ILE A 37 22.06 9.95 -4.10
N GLU A 38 22.22 9.04 -3.14
CA GLU A 38 21.11 8.38 -2.44
C GLU A 38 20.40 9.35 -1.47
N THR A 39 19.17 9.79 -1.77
CA THR A 39 18.36 10.74 -0.97
C THR A 39 17.36 9.99 -0.08
N THR A 40 17.85 9.20 0.86
CA THR A 40 17.06 8.14 1.51
C THR A 40 16.20 8.53 2.72
N ARG A 41 15.75 9.78 2.90
CA ARG A 41 15.19 10.19 4.20
C ARG A 41 14.02 9.31 4.69
N ALA A 42 13.06 8.98 3.82
CA ALA A 42 11.97 8.04 4.15
C ALA A 42 12.47 6.59 4.31
N PHE A 43 13.42 6.16 3.47
CA PHE A 43 13.96 4.79 3.47
C PHE A 43 14.94 4.48 4.60
N GLN A 44 15.61 5.49 5.17
CA GLN A 44 16.47 5.30 6.34
C GLN A 44 15.66 4.79 7.54
N VAL A 45 14.44 5.33 7.70
CA VAL A 45 13.50 4.87 8.72
C VAL A 45 13.06 3.44 8.41
N TRP A 46 12.69 3.15 7.17
CA TRP A 46 12.19 1.82 6.79
C TRP A 46 13.27 0.73 6.86
N ARG A 47 14.52 1.07 6.53
CA ARG A 47 15.67 0.15 6.53
C ARG A 47 16.08 -0.30 7.92
N LYS A 48 15.88 0.55 8.93
CA LYS A 48 16.28 0.29 10.32
C LYS A 48 15.14 -0.21 11.20
N ALA A 49 13.90 -0.09 10.73
CA ALA A 49 12.72 -0.51 11.47
C ALA A 49 12.61 -2.04 11.52
N ASP A 50 12.13 -2.56 12.65
CA ASP A 50 11.57 -3.91 12.70
C ASP A 50 10.28 -4.00 11.85
N MET A 51 9.78 -5.21 11.62
CA MET A 51 8.63 -5.44 10.73
C MET A 51 7.35 -4.74 11.20
N PHE A 52 7.12 -4.67 12.52
CA PHE A 52 5.95 -4.00 13.07
C PHE A 52 6.06 -2.49 12.88
N THR A 53 7.20 -1.90 13.26
CA THR A 53 7.47 -0.47 13.04
C THR A 53 7.41 -0.12 11.55
N LEU A 54 7.91 -0.98 10.67
CA LEU A 54 7.84 -0.79 9.22
C LEU A 54 6.40 -0.75 8.71
N ALA A 55 5.54 -1.65 9.22
CA ALA A 55 4.11 -1.65 8.88
C ALA A 55 3.45 -0.33 9.29
N GLU A 56 3.71 0.16 10.50
CA GLU A 56 3.18 1.45 10.96
C GLU A 56 3.64 2.63 10.09
N LYS A 57 4.93 2.65 9.72
CA LYS A 57 5.47 3.72 8.85
C LYS A 57 4.89 3.68 7.44
N LYS A 58 4.65 2.50 6.88
CA LYS A 58 3.96 2.36 5.59
C LYS A 58 2.51 2.81 5.67
N VAL A 59 1.80 2.49 6.75
CA VAL A 59 0.44 3.01 6.99
C VAL A 59 0.44 4.53 7.11
N TYR A 60 1.39 5.11 7.84
CA TYR A 60 1.53 6.56 7.94
C TYR A 60 1.77 7.20 6.57
N PHE A 61 2.65 6.61 5.75
CA PHE A 61 2.90 7.05 4.39
C PHE A 61 1.62 7.09 3.55
N LEU A 62 0.77 6.05 3.62
CA LEU A 62 -0.50 6.02 2.88
C LEU A 62 -1.44 7.18 3.27
N ASN A 63 -1.34 7.73 4.49
CA ASN A 63 -2.22 8.80 4.96
C ASN A 63 -1.76 10.20 4.54
N THR A 64 -0.45 10.45 4.44
CA THR A 64 0.04 11.81 4.24
C THR A 64 0.92 11.97 3.01
N THR A 65 1.65 10.94 2.60
CA THR A 65 2.68 11.02 1.54
C THR A 65 3.71 12.14 1.72
N ASP A 66 3.74 12.86 2.85
CA ASP A 66 4.55 14.08 3.06
C ASP A 66 6.06 13.83 3.00
N LEU A 67 6.48 12.58 3.20
CA LEU A 67 7.88 12.16 3.16
C LEU A 67 8.30 11.71 1.75
N TYR A 68 7.41 11.81 0.77
CA TYR A 68 7.64 11.44 -0.62
C TYR A 68 8.16 12.63 -1.42
N GLU A 69 9.45 12.60 -1.72
CA GLU A 69 10.10 13.57 -2.59
C GLU A 69 10.64 12.83 -3.82
N PRO A 70 9.83 12.68 -4.89
CA PRO A 70 10.30 12.05 -6.11
C PRO A 70 11.35 12.94 -6.77
N THR A 71 12.29 12.28 -7.45
CA THR A 71 13.28 13.01 -8.24
C THR A 71 12.68 13.44 -9.57
N ALA A 72 13.12 14.59 -10.09
CA ALA A 72 12.57 15.18 -11.31
C ALA A 72 12.60 14.22 -12.51
N HIS A 73 13.58 13.32 -12.56
CA HIS A 73 13.71 12.30 -13.61
C HIS A 73 12.52 11.33 -13.65
N PHE A 74 11.88 11.08 -12.50
CA PHE A 74 10.77 10.15 -12.37
C PHE A 74 9.41 10.83 -12.23
N ASN A 75 9.29 12.11 -12.56
CA ASN A 75 8.02 12.85 -12.44
C ASN A 75 6.86 12.14 -13.14
N THR A 76 7.08 11.53 -14.32
CA THR A 76 6.05 10.81 -15.08
C THR A 76 5.53 9.56 -14.39
N ILE A 77 6.35 8.90 -13.58
CA ILE A 77 5.97 7.70 -12.79
C ILE A 77 5.45 8.13 -11.41
N ALA A 78 6.01 9.21 -10.86
CA ALA A 78 5.70 9.69 -9.53
C ALA A 78 4.25 10.15 -9.37
N VAL A 79 3.61 10.59 -10.45
CA VAL A 79 2.17 10.96 -10.46
C VAL A 79 1.26 9.80 -10.04
N TRP A 80 1.69 8.54 -10.19
CA TRP A 80 0.89 7.38 -9.78
C TRP A 80 0.88 7.17 -8.26
N VAL A 81 1.88 7.67 -7.53
CA VAL A 81 2.05 7.34 -6.11
C VAL A 81 0.89 7.84 -5.25
N GLY A 82 0.41 9.06 -5.49
CA GLY A 82 -0.73 9.62 -4.76
C GLY A 82 -2.01 8.78 -4.94
N PRO A 83 -2.50 8.61 -6.17
CA PRO A 83 -3.69 7.79 -6.44
C PRO A 83 -3.56 6.34 -5.98
N LEU A 84 -2.39 5.71 -6.15
CA LEU A 84 -2.15 4.36 -5.63
C LEU A 84 -2.22 4.34 -4.10
N ALA A 85 -1.60 5.30 -3.40
CA ALA A 85 -1.64 5.38 -1.95
C ALA A 85 -3.09 5.54 -1.43
N GLU A 86 -3.89 6.36 -2.11
CA GLU A 86 -5.32 6.52 -1.82
C GLU A 86 -6.10 5.21 -2.01
N LEU A 87 -5.88 4.50 -3.13
CA LEU A 87 -6.50 3.20 -3.40
C LEU A 87 -6.24 2.20 -2.27
N PHE A 88 -4.98 2.05 -1.85
CA PHE A 88 -4.63 1.12 -0.77
C PHE A 88 -5.13 1.59 0.60
N LEU A 89 -5.13 2.90 0.86
CA LEU A 89 -5.68 3.45 2.11
C LEU A 89 -7.18 3.18 2.24
N ASP A 90 -7.94 3.46 1.19
CA ASP A 90 -9.38 3.23 1.14
C ASP A 90 -9.71 1.74 1.36
N ALA A 91 -9.06 0.85 0.59
CA ALA A 91 -9.23 -0.59 0.73
C ALA A 91 -8.90 -1.07 2.15
N ARG A 92 -7.85 -0.52 2.78
CA ARG A 92 -7.50 -0.83 4.16
C ARG A 92 -8.58 -0.41 5.15
N ASN A 93 -9.12 0.79 5.00
CA ASN A 93 -10.16 1.33 5.88
C ASN A 93 -11.44 0.49 5.81
N VAL A 94 -11.85 0.11 4.59
CA VAL A 94 -12.96 -0.84 4.37
C VAL A 94 -12.68 -2.17 5.06
N GLY A 95 -11.50 -2.75 4.84
CA GLY A 95 -11.09 -4.00 5.47
C GLY A 95 -11.11 -3.96 7.01
N LYS A 96 -10.70 -2.83 7.62
CA LYS A 96 -10.77 -2.62 9.08
C LYS A 96 -12.20 -2.57 9.60
N LEU A 97 -13.06 -1.76 8.97
CA LEU A 97 -14.45 -1.61 9.38
C LEU A 97 -15.20 -2.95 9.35
N LEU A 98 -14.91 -3.77 8.34
CA LEU A 98 -15.53 -5.09 8.19
C LEU A 98 -15.00 -6.09 9.22
N ARG A 99 -13.68 -6.15 9.45
CA ARG A 99 -13.11 -6.98 10.53
C ARG A 99 -13.69 -6.61 11.90
N TYR A 100 -13.88 -5.32 12.15
CA TYR A 100 -14.55 -4.83 13.36
C TYR A 100 -15.99 -5.34 13.45
N LYS A 101 -16.81 -5.18 12.40
CA LYS A 101 -18.21 -5.67 12.39
C LYS A 101 -18.32 -7.18 12.62
N VAL A 102 -17.43 -7.97 12.01
CA VAL A 102 -17.36 -9.43 12.20
C VAL A 102 -17.02 -9.78 13.65
N LYS A 103 -16.02 -9.12 14.24
CA LYS A 103 -15.59 -9.37 15.62
C LYS A 103 -16.67 -9.00 16.66
N HIS A 104 -17.52 -8.03 16.35
CA HIS A 104 -18.50 -7.47 17.29
C HIS A 104 -19.96 -7.89 17.01
N GLY A 105 -20.15 -9.01 16.30
CA GLY A 105 -21.47 -9.66 16.22
C GLY A 105 -22.53 -8.90 15.43
N GLY A 106 -22.13 -8.00 14.53
CA GLY A 106 -23.05 -7.37 13.58
C GLY A 106 -23.62 -8.44 12.64
N ALA A 107 -24.90 -8.77 12.80
CA ALA A 107 -25.60 -9.72 11.95
C ALA A 107 -25.55 -9.27 10.48
N GLN A 108 -25.34 -10.25 9.58
CA GLN A 108 -25.16 -10.16 8.12
C GLN A 108 -23.78 -9.70 7.61
N THR A 109 -22.91 -10.66 7.28
CA THR A 109 -22.09 -10.63 6.03
C THR A 109 -21.40 -11.99 5.73
N SER A 110 -21.69 -13.07 6.47
CA SER A 110 -20.76 -14.22 6.52
C SER A 110 -20.74 -15.17 5.31
N GLU A 111 -21.41 -14.89 4.20
CA GLU A 111 -21.10 -15.59 2.96
C GLU A 111 -20.09 -14.76 2.15
N THR A 112 -18.85 -14.95 2.60
CA THR A 112 -17.59 -14.66 1.91
C THR A 112 -17.42 -13.23 1.41
N PHE A 113 -17.20 -12.29 2.32
CA PHE A 113 -16.54 -11.04 1.93
C PHE A 113 -15.26 -11.40 1.17
N ASP A 114 -15.12 -10.83 -0.03
CA ASP A 114 -13.96 -11.03 -0.87
C ASP A 114 -12.74 -10.43 -0.18
N LEU A 115 -12.08 -11.27 0.61
CA LEU A 115 -10.84 -10.90 1.27
C LEU A 115 -9.76 -10.69 0.23
N GLU A 116 -9.72 -11.47 -0.87
CA GLU A 116 -8.71 -11.43 -1.92
C GLU A 116 -8.57 -10.03 -2.54
N THR A 117 -9.67 -9.36 -2.82
CA THR A 117 -9.68 -8.01 -3.42
C THR A 117 -10.12 -6.90 -2.47
N LEU A 118 -10.44 -7.25 -1.22
CA LEU A 118 -11.07 -6.38 -0.23
C LEU A 118 -12.40 -5.78 -0.75
N GLY A 119 -13.26 -6.64 -1.28
CA GLY A 119 -14.60 -6.26 -1.77
C GLY A 119 -14.56 -5.54 -3.12
N GLY A 120 -13.67 -5.94 -4.02
CA GLY A 120 -13.51 -5.39 -5.37
C GLY A 120 -12.70 -4.10 -5.43
N ARG A 121 -12.16 -3.62 -4.29
CA ARG A 121 -11.38 -2.37 -4.24
C ARG A 121 -10.03 -2.52 -4.92
N ILE A 122 -9.29 -3.58 -4.60
CA ILE A 122 -7.96 -3.83 -5.19
C ILE A 122 -8.08 -4.98 -6.19
N THR A 123 -8.09 -4.63 -7.46
CA THR A 123 -8.06 -5.56 -8.61
C THR A 123 -7.02 -5.08 -9.61
N TYR A 124 -6.63 -5.92 -10.57
CA TYR A 124 -5.79 -5.47 -11.69
C TYR A 124 -6.42 -4.29 -12.42
N LYS A 125 -7.74 -4.32 -12.64
CA LYS A 125 -8.45 -3.24 -13.34
C LYS A 125 -8.37 -1.91 -12.60
N THR A 126 -8.65 -1.90 -11.30
CA THR A 126 -8.59 -0.66 -10.50
C THR A 126 -7.16 -0.13 -10.38
N PHE A 127 -6.17 -1.03 -10.36
CA PHE A 127 -4.76 -0.66 -10.35
C PHE A 127 -4.27 -0.11 -11.70
N LEU A 128 -4.51 -0.82 -12.81
CA LEU A 128 -4.08 -0.40 -14.15
C LEU A 128 -4.79 0.87 -14.61
N GLY A 129 -6.05 1.05 -14.23
CA GLY A 129 -6.78 2.30 -14.46
C GLY A 129 -6.13 3.52 -13.84
N ILE A 130 -5.38 3.37 -12.73
CA ILE A 130 -4.57 4.44 -12.14
C ILE A 130 -3.31 4.71 -12.96
N LEU A 131 -2.72 3.67 -13.56
CA LEU A 131 -1.52 3.80 -14.39
C LEU A 131 -1.83 4.40 -15.77
N GLY A 132 -3.11 4.49 -16.16
CA GLY A 132 -3.54 4.96 -17.47
C GLY A 132 -3.48 3.86 -18.55
N GLU A 133 -3.42 2.60 -18.13
CA GLU A 133 -3.40 1.42 -19.01
C GLU A 133 -4.80 0.78 -18.96
N GLU A 134 -5.52 0.74 -20.09
CA GLU A 134 -6.83 0.06 -20.24
C GLU A 134 -6.72 -1.24 -21.04
#